data_AF-A0A7W0YRY7-F1
#
_entry.id   AF-A0A7W0YRY7-F1
#
_cell.length_a   1.000
_cell.length_b   1.000
_cell.length_c   1.000
_cell.angle_alpha   90.00
_cell.angle_beta   90.00
_cell.angle_gamma   90.00
#
_symmetry.space_group_name_H-M   'P 1'
#
loop_
_entity.id
_entity.type
_entity.pdbx_description
1 polymer ?
#
loop_
_entity_poly.entity_id
_entity_poly.type
_entity_poly.pdbx_seq_one_letter_code
_entity_poly.pdbx_strand_id
1 'polypeptide(L)'
;MRRLAPLLALLIACSSPTATENGLLSVSSRDGIVRITNRSAQPVLFILATRTHLELVEPLPCTKPGGCTPTLPGGSSIAVPFSEILGYEPGVRTAVLIHWLKVGASPDDVYRTVLLLRR
;
A
#
# COMPACT_ATOMS: atom_id res chain seq x y z
N MET A 1 -9.51 -56.11 -19.66
CA MET A 1 -8.36 -55.27 -19.23
C MET A 1 -8.71 -53.81 -19.49
N ARG A 2 -9.08 -53.03 -18.46
CA ARG A 2 -9.57 -51.65 -18.60
C ARG A 2 -8.53 -50.71 -17.99
N ARG A 3 -7.78 -49.99 -18.82
CA ARG A 3 -6.76 -49.02 -18.40
C ARG A 3 -7.46 -47.70 -18.05
N LEU A 4 -7.40 -47.29 -16.78
CA LEU A 4 -7.74 -45.94 -16.33
C LEU A 4 -6.43 -45.14 -16.22
N ALA A 5 -6.26 -44.17 -17.11
CA ALA A 5 -5.18 -43.19 -17.05
C ALA A 5 -5.61 -42.03 -16.13
N PRO A 6 -4.83 -41.65 -15.10
CA PRO A 6 -5.11 -40.46 -14.33
C PRO A 6 -4.51 -39.23 -15.05
N LEU A 7 -5.36 -38.27 -15.41
CA LEU A 7 -4.95 -36.93 -15.82
C LEU A 7 -4.38 -36.20 -14.59
N LEU A 8 -3.06 -35.98 -14.60
CA LEU A 8 -2.36 -35.20 -13.58
C LEU A 8 -2.50 -33.70 -13.92
N ALA A 9 -3.49 -33.04 -13.34
CA ALA A 9 -3.64 -31.59 -13.42
C ALA A 9 -2.65 -30.91 -12.45
N LEU A 10 -1.50 -30.47 -12.97
CA LEU A 10 -0.54 -29.67 -12.19
C LEU A 10 -1.06 -28.22 -12.09
N LEU A 11 -1.39 -27.83 -10.87
CA LEU A 11 -1.85 -26.52 -10.46
C LEU A 11 -0.75 -25.47 -10.69
N ILE A 12 -0.97 -24.55 -11.62
CA ILE A 12 -0.18 -23.32 -11.76
C ILE A 12 -0.64 -22.38 -10.63
N ALA A 13 0.06 -22.40 -9.50
CA ALA A 13 -0.14 -21.44 -8.43
C ALA A 13 0.42 -20.07 -8.86
N CYS A 14 -0.40 -19.26 -9.53
CA CYS A 14 -0.10 -17.85 -9.77
C CYS A 14 0.03 -17.12 -8.41
N SER A 15 1.27 -16.87 -8.01
CA SER A 15 1.59 -15.99 -6.90
C SER A 15 1.40 -14.53 -7.34
N SER A 16 0.17 -14.08 -7.47
CA SER A 16 -0.09 -12.69 -7.88
C SER A 16 0.34 -11.75 -6.75
N PRO A 17 1.22 -10.77 -6.99
CA PRO A 17 1.45 -9.71 -6.03
C PRO A 17 0.13 -8.97 -5.81
N THR A 18 -0.25 -8.79 -4.55
CA THR A 18 -1.43 -8.01 -4.17
C THR A 18 -1.14 -6.53 -4.41
N ALA A 19 -1.10 -6.13 -5.68
CA ALA A 19 -1.14 -4.74 -6.09
C ALA A 19 -2.58 -4.27 -5.93
N THR A 20 -2.86 -3.42 -4.94
CA THR A 20 -4.12 -2.69 -4.91
C THR A 20 -3.95 -1.47 -5.80
N GLU A 21 -4.37 -1.57 -7.05
CA GLU A 21 -4.37 -0.46 -8.00
C GLU A 21 -5.55 0.47 -7.71
N ASN A 22 -5.39 1.45 -6.83
CA ASN A 22 -6.36 2.56 -6.73
C ASN A 22 -6.02 3.69 -7.72
N GLY A 23 -5.48 3.35 -8.89
CA GLY A 23 -5.12 4.29 -9.98
C GLY A 23 -3.87 5.15 -9.70
N LEU A 24 -3.82 5.84 -8.56
CA LEU A 24 -2.77 6.81 -8.22
C LEU A 24 -1.46 6.18 -7.76
N LEU A 25 -1.54 5.24 -6.81
CA LEU A 25 -0.38 4.57 -6.25
C LEU A 25 -0.36 3.09 -6.66
N SER A 26 0.84 2.58 -6.95
CA SER A 26 1.14 1.15 -6.97
C SER A 26 1.94 0.81 -5.72
N VAL A 27 1.58 -0.28 -5.05
CA VAL A 27 2.18 -0.65 -3.77
C VAL A 27 2.53 -2.13 -3.76
N SER A 28 3.71 -2.44 -3.24
CA SER A 28 4.14 -3.82 -2.99
C SER A 28 4.89 -3.92 -1.67
N SER A 29 4.90 -5.11 -1.09
CA SER A 29 5.63 -5.40 0.14
C SER A 29 6.43 -6.70 0.00
N ARG A 30 7.72 -6.63 0.30
CA ARG A 30 8.66 -7.76 0.24
C ARG A 30 9.91 -7.44 1.05
N ASP A 31 10.54 -8.46 1.64
CA ASP A 31 11.87 -8.38 2.27
C ASP A 31 11.96 -7.28 3.34
N GLY A 32 10.89 -7.09 4.12
CA GLY A 32 10.86 -6.07 5.18
C GLY A 32 10.66 -4.63 4.70
N ILE A 33 10.29 -4.43 3.43
CA ILE A 33 10.12 -3.12 2.80
C ILE A 33 8.73 -3.02 2.16
N VAL A 34 8.12 -1.84 2.26
CA VAL A 34 6.98 -1.42 1.44
C VAL A 34 7.48 -0.48 0.35
N ARG A 35 7.29 -0.84 -0.91
CA ARG A 35 7.57 0.03 -2.06
C ARG A 35 6.29 0.70 -2.51
N ILE A 36 6.31 2.02 -2.56
CA ILE A 36 5.19 2.85 -2.99
C ILE A 36 5.64 3.63 -4.23
N THR A 37 4.90 3.49 -5.33
CA THR A 37 5.15 4.19 -6.59
C THR A 37 3.96 5.09 -6.90
N ASN A 38 4.21 6.38 -7.06
CA ASN A 38 3.21 7.32 -7.55
C ASN A 38 3.16 7.27 -9.08
N ARG A 39 2.07 6.73 -9.62
CA ARG A 39 1.85 6.62 -11.07
C ARG A 39 1.16 7.84 -11.67
N SER A 40 0.70 8.77 -10.83
CA SER A 40 0.13 10.02 -11.30
C SER A 40 1.22 11.05 -11.64
N ALA A 41 0.87 12.03 -12.47
CA ALA A 41 1.73 13.19 -12.73
C ALA A 41 1.74 14.19 -11.56
N GLN A 42 0.82 14.05 -10.61
CA GLN A 42 0.64 14.98 -9.49
C GLN A 42 1.30 14.44 -8.22
N PRO A 43 1.76 15.31 -7.30
CA PRO A 43 2.21 14.86 -5.99
C PRO A 43 1.06 14.27 -5.16
N VAL A 44 1.35 13.16 -4.49
CA VAL A 44 0.42 12.45 -3.60
C VAL A 44 0.90 12.61 -2.16
N LEU A 45 -0.04 12.87 -1.24
CA LEU A 45 0.18 12.79 0.19
C LEU A 45 -0.22 11.39 0.65
N PHE A 46 0.53 10.84 1.62
CA PHE A 46 0.22 9.52 2.15
C PHE A 46 0.56 9.36 3.62
N ILE A 47 -0.14 8.43 4.26
CA ILE A 47 0.13 7.94 5.60
C ILE A 47 0.26 6.42 5.50
N LEU A 48 1.33 5.87 6.07
CA LEU A 48 1.52 4.42 6.18
C LEU A 48 1.63 4.06 7.66
N ALA A 49 0.63 3.34 8.17
CA ALA A 49 0.51 3.03 9.59
C ALA A 49 -0.10 1.64 9.80
N THR A 50 0.07 1.06 10.99
CA THR A 50 -0.68 -0.15 11.38
C THR A 50 -2.13 0.18 11.68
N ARG A 51 -3.02 -0.83 11.60
CA ARG A 51 -4.44 -0.63 11.89
C ARG A 51 -4.66 -0.13 13.32
N THR A 52 -4.00 -0.75 14.30
CA THR A 52 -4.10 -0.36 15.71
C THR A 52 -3.65 1.07 15.93
N HIS A 53 -2.62 1.54 15.21
CA HIS A 53 -2.17 2.93 15.32
C HIS A 53 -3.20 3.92 14.77
N LEU A 54 -3.88 3.58 13.68
CA LEU A 54 -4.95 4.40 13.09
C LEU A 54 -6.24 4.43 13.92
N GLU A 55 -6.42 3.51 14.87
CA GLU A 55 -7.52 3.59 15.84
C GLU A 55 -7.23 4.63 16.93
N LEU A 56 -5.97 5.00 17.13
CA LEU A 56 -5.54 6.00 18.10
C LEU A 56 -5.48 7.43 17.53
N VAL A 57 -5.44 7.56 16.20
CA VAL A 57 -5.25 8.84 15.50
C VAL A 57 -6.18 8.93 14.31
N GLU A 58 -6.97 9.99 14.22
CA GLU A 58 -7.81 10.26 13.05
C GLU A 58 -6.97 10.95 11.95
N PRO A 59 -6.68 10.26 10.82
CA PRO A 59 -5.89 10.86 9.75
C PRO A 59 -6.76 11.85 8.99
N LEU A 60 -6.51 13.15 9.17
CA LEU A 60 -7.19 14.20 8.42
C LEU A 60 -6.39 14.57 7.15
N PRO A 61 -7.05 14.64 5.97
CA PRO A 61 -6.40 15.12 4.77
C PRO A 61 -5.93 16.55 4.99
N CYS A 62 -4.66 16.78 4.67
CA CYS A 62 -4.04 18.06 4.96
C CYS A 62 -4.53 19.13 3.97
N THR A 63 -5.15 20.20 4.48
CA THR A 63 -5.83 21.24 3.69
C THR A 63 -4.98 22.49 3.44
N LYS A 64 -3.81 22.64 4.09
CA LYS A 64 -2.96 23.84 3.97
C LYS A 64 -1.81 23.63 2.97
N PRO A 65 -1.67 24.48 1.94
CA PRO A 65 -0.58 24.41 0.98
C PRO A 65 0.74 24.86 1.64
N GLY A 66 1.55 23.92 2.11
CA GLY A 66 2.92 24.22 2.57
C GLY A 66 3.45 23.37 3.73
N GLY A 67 2.58 22.72 4.51
CA GLY A 67 2.99 21.98 5.71
C GLY A 67 2.86 20.45 5.65
N CYS A 68 2.30 19.92 4.57
CA CYS A 68 1.89 18.51 4.52
C CYS A 68 3.04 17.60 4.05
N THR A 69 3.60 16.83 4.97
CA THR A 69 4.57 15.76 4.70
C THR A 69 4.07 14.43 5.30
N PRO A 70 4.47 13.27 4.76
CA PRO A 70 5.30 13.10 3.56
C PRO A 70 4.52 13.33 2.25
N THR A 71 5.18 13.95 1.27
CA THR A 71 4.69 14.07 -0.12
C THR A 71 5.54 13.17 -1.01
N LEU A 72 4.90 12.38 -1.89
CA LEU A 72 5.56 11.60 -2.93
C LEU A 72 5.36 12.29 -4.29
N PRO A 73 6.42 12.82 -4.94
CA PRO A 73 6.33 13.46 -6.26
C PRO A 73 5.68 12.56 -7.33
N GLY A 74 5.07 13.16 -8.34
CA GLY A 74 4.52 12.42 -9.49
C GLY A 74 5.60 11.58 -10.19
N GLY A 75 5.25 10.39 -10.64
CA GLY A 75 6.17 9.45 -11.31
C GLY A 75 7.31 8.90 -10.44
N SER A 76 7.34 9.21 -9.13
CA SER A 76 8.42 8.80 -8.24
C SER A 76 8.09 7.55 -7.43
N SER A 77 9.09 6.98 -6.78
CA SER A 77 8.93 5.83 -5.88
C SER A 77 9.72 6.01 -4.60
N ILE A 78 9.20 5.47 -3.51
CA ILE A 78 9.87 5.41 -2.21
C ILE A 78 9.86 3.97 -1.69
N ALA A 79 10.90 3.62 -0.93
CA ALA A 79 11.00 2.39 -0.17
C ALA A 79 10.89 2.76 1.32
N VAL A 80 9.92 2.17 2.01
CA VAL A 80 9.68 2.38 3.44
C VAL A 80 9.99 1.07 4.17
N PRO A 81 11.07 1.01 4.97
CA PRO A 81 11.32 -0.12 5.85
C PRO A 81 10.14 -0.35 6.81
N PHE A 82 9.83 -1.59 7.16
CA PHE A 82 8.74 -1.87 8.10
C PHE A 82 8.92 -1.15 9.45
N SER A 83 10.16 -0.97 9.89
CA SER A 83 10.50 -0.22 11.12
C SER A 83 10.12 1.25 11.08
N GLU A 84 9.89 1.83 9.90
CA GLU A 84 9.46 3.22 9.72
C GLU A 84 7.93 3.35 9.55
N ILE A 85 7.20 2.23 9.50
CA ILE A 85 5.74 2.24 9.48
C ILE A 85 5.24 2.66 10.87
N LEU A 86 4.33 3.65 10.91
CA LEU A 86 3.81 4.17 12.16
C LEU A 86 3.07 3.09 12.95
N GLY A 87 3.47 2.91 14.21
CA GLY A 87 2.95 1.89 15.12
C GLY A 87 3.28 0.44 14.70
N TYR A 88 4.34 0.23 13.93
CA TYR A 88 4.82 -1.11 13.62
C TYR A 88 5.58 -1.73 14.78
N GLU A 89 5.26 -2.98 15.06
CA GLU A 89 5.97 -3.85 15.99
C GLU A 89 6.33 -5.18 15.30
N PRO A 90 7.44 -5.84 15.70
CA PRO A 90 7.78 -7.16 15.18
C PRO A 90 6.63 -8.16 15.36
N GLY A 91 6.10 -8.66 14.25
CA GLY A 91 5.01 -9.65 14.25
C GLY A 91 3.73 -9.13 13.60
N VAL A 92 3.59 -7.80 13.48
CA VAL A 92 2.50 -7.19 12.70
C VAL A 92 2.56 -7.67 11.25
N ARG A 93 1.39 -8.09 10.74
CA ARG A 93 1.24 -8.67 9.38
C ARG A 93 0.59 -7.74 8.38
N THR A 94 0.05 -6.61 8.82
CA THR A 94 -0.68 -5.69 7.97
C THR A 94 -0.32 -4.24 8.26
N ALA A 95 -0.34 -3.43 7.21
CA ALA A 95 -0.32 -1.98 7.28
C ALA A 95 -1.45 -1.40 6.44
N VAL A 96 -1.81 -0.16 6.71
CA VAL A 96 -2.81 0.60 5.96
C VAL A 96 -2.10 1.80 5.35
N LEU A 97 -2.18 1.90 4.03
CA LEU A 97 -1.79 3.08 3.28
C LEU A 97 -3.02 3.93 3.02
N ILE A 98 -3.03 5.14 3.54
CA ILE A 98 -4.03 6.17 3.27
C ILE A 98 -3.39 7.21 2.37
N HIS A 99 -4.04 7.62 1.28
CA HIS A 99 -3.46 8.61 0.37
C HIS A 99 -4.51 9.45 -0.34
N TRP A 100 -4.10 10.64 -0.79
CA TRP A 100 -4.90 11.60 -1.55
C TRP A 100 -3.99 12.52 -2.39
N LEU A 101 -4.55 13.17 -3.41
CA LEU A 101 -3.81 14.16 -4.20
C LEU A 101 -3.46 15.40 -3.37
N LYS A 102 -2.26 15.95 -3.53
CA LYS A 102 -1.85 17.15 -2.78
C LYS A 102 -2.66 18.40 -3.15
N VAL A 103 -3.14 18.48 -4.39
CA VAL A 103 -3.88 19.62 -4.92
C VAL A 103 -5.27 19.16 -5.36
N GLY A 104 -6.30 19.87 -4.93
CA GLY A 104 -7.67 19.64 -5.38
C GLY A 104 -8.35 18.39 -4.80
N ALA A 105 -7.79 17.75 -3.77
CA ALA A 105 -8.45 16.64 -3.10
C ALA A 105 -9.71 17.11 -2.35
N SER A 106 -10.85 16.52 -2.69
CA SER A 106 -12.03 16.50 -1.84
C SER A 106 -11.80 15.55 -0.64
N PRO A 107 -12.47 15.73 0.50
CA PRO A 107 -12.52 14.70 1.55
C PRO A 107 -12.97 13.32 1.02
N ASP A 108 -13.72 13.30 -0.07
CA ASP A 108 -14.15 12.06 -0.76
C ASP A 108 -13.02 11.39 -1.57
N ASP A 109 -11.91 12.09 -1.84
CA ASP A 109 -10.76 11.61 -2.61
C ASP A 109 -9.66 11.00 -1.72
N VAL A 110 -10.07 10.40 -0.59
CA VAL A 110 -9.18 9.72 0.35
C VAL A 110 -9.26 8.21 0.14
N TYR A 111 -8.17 7.64 -0.35
CA TYR A 111 -8.07 6.22 -0.67
C TYR A 111 -7.40 5.47 0.47
N ARG A 112 -7.90 4.28 0.79
CA ARG A 112 -7.33 3.38 1.79
C ARG A 112 -7.01 2.02 1.19
N THR A 113 -5.80 1.55 1.45
CA THR A 113 -5.30 0.26 0.97
C THR A 113 -4.74 -0.53 2.14
N VAL A 114 -5.24 -1.75 2.36
CA VAL A 114 -4.65 -2.68 3.33
C VAL A 114 -3.58 -3.51 2.64
N LEU A 115 -2.37 -3.51 3.20
CA LEU A 115 -1.18 -4.18 2.68
C LEU A 115 -0.81 -5.35 3.58
N LEU A 116 -0.49 -6.49 2.99
CA LEU A 116 0.15 -7.60 3.69
C LEU A 116 1.65 -7.35 3.78
N LEU A 117 2.19 -7.32 5.00
CA LEU A 117 3.62 -7.14 5.27
C LEU A 117 4.34 -8.48 5.13
N ARG A 118 4.94 -8.70 3.96
CA ARG A 118 5.67 -9.93 3.65
C ARG A 118 7.14 -9.78 4.04
N ARG A 119 7.60 -10.70 4.87
CA ARG A 119 9.02 -10.87 5.20
C ARG A 119 9.68 -11.78 4.19
#